data_AF-A0A3D4BPT7-F1
#
_entry.id   AF-A0A3D4BPT7-F1
#
_cell.length_a   1.000
_cell.length_b   1.000
_cell.length_c   1.000
_cell.angle_alpha   90.00
_cell.angle_beta   90.00
_cell.angle_gamma   90.00
#
_symmetry.space_group_name_H-M   'P 1'
#
loop_
_entity.id
_entity.type
_entity.pdbx_description
1 polymer ?
#
loop_
_entity_poly.entity_id
_entity_poly.type
_entity_poly.pdbx_seq_one_letter_code
_entity_poly.pdbx_strand_id
1 'polypeptide(L)'
;MIASMIMGYLAFVSRGIRWKYLIEPMGFKTNTWHSIHAISLGYFTNALIPRAGELARCTSLNQMDKVPVNRLFGTVIVERIIDLIMMASLALLSLYLDYEKIVAFFDKTMTADTGADDDSGLWWKLTVASVIFGALLVFYFFRGKFREHPVYGKIKDFWLGIKEGLQSFRRIEHKVPFILHTLFIWTMYFLMSYIVVFALPSTSGIDPASGLFVVIVGALGIIAPSPGGIGTFHYFAMVGMGIVGIAKDDALSFATLVHTGQTVMTLLAGFIAMWMMYRIRRKRKAQNLTELSTDG
;
A
#
# COMPACT_ATOMS: atom_id res chain seq x y z
N MET A 1 -8.73 -18.20 10.97
CA MET A 1 -9.05 -17.51 9.69
C MET A 1 -9.93 -16.27 9.85
N ILE A 2 -11.17 -16.39 10.36
CA ILE A 2 -12.08 -15.23 10.47
C ILE A 2 -11.46 -14.06 11.26
N ALA A 3 -10.80 -14.34 12.40
CA ALA A 3 -10.12 -13.31 13.18
C ALA A 3 -9.03 -12.57 12.39
N SER A 4 -8.23 -13.30 11.58
CA SER A 4 -7.22 -12.73 10.68
C SER A 4 -7.84 -11.79 9.64
N MET A 5 -9.00 -12.16 9.07
CA MET A 5 -9.73 -11.32 8.13
C MET A 5 -10.29 -10.05 8.80
N ILE A 6 -10.82 -10.18 10.02
CA ILE A 6 -11.30 -9.04 10.80
C ILE A 6 -10.16 -8.06 11.08
N MET A 7 -9.00 -8.55 11.51
CA MET A 7 -7.80 -7.72 11.75
C MET A 7 -7.36 -6.98 10.47
N GLY A 8 -7.35 -7.67 9.33
CA GLY A 8 -7.04 -7.05 8.04
C GLY A 8 -8.03 -5.93 7.65
N TYR A 9 -9.33 -6.16 7.87
CA TYR A 9 -10.34 -5.12 7.60
C TYR A 9 -10.25 -3.94 8.59
N LEU A 10 -9.97 -4.18 9.88
CA LEU A 10 -9.73 -3.13 10.86
C LEU A 10 -8.53 -2.27 10.47
N ALA A 11 -7.49 -2.85 9.86
CA ALA A 11 -6.38 -2.08 9.29
C ALA A 11 -6.85 -1.17 8.12
N PHE A 12 -7.77 -1.61 7.26
CA PHE A 12 -8.36 -0.77 6.21
C PHE A 12 -9.17 0.38 6.79
N VAL A 13 -9.99 0.11 7.81
CA VAL A 13 -10.76 1.13 8.54
C VAL A 13 -9.83 2.18 9.13
N SER A 14 -8.82 1.75 9.89
CA SER A 14 -7.82 2.63 10.50
C SER A 14 -7.05 3.44 9.45
N ARG A 15 -6.70 2.83 8.32
CA ARG A 15 -6.01 3.52 7.21
C ARG A 15 -6.90 4.58 6.57
N GLY A 16 -8.21 4.32 6.40
CA GLY A 16 -9.16 5.32 5.92
C GLY A 16 -9.32 6.51 6.88
N ILE A 17 -9.41 6.25 8.18
CA ILE A 17 -9.46 7.31 9.21
C ILE A 17 -8.15 8.11 9.21
N ARG A 18 -6.99 7.43 9.19
CA ARG A 18 -5.68 8.08 9.13
C ARG A 18 -5.53 8.97 7.89
N TRP A 19 -6.00 8.50 6.74
CA TRP A 19 -5.93 9.26 5.49
C TRP A 19 -6.74 10.55 5.54
N LYS A 20 -7.88 10.55 6.25
CA LYS A 20 -8.68 11.76 6.50
C LYS A 20 -7.86 12.86 7.19
N TYR A 21 -7.05 12.53 8.20
CA TYR A 21 -6.18 13.50 8.87
C TYR A 21 -5.12 14.13 7.96
N LEU A 22 -4.76 13.49 6.85
CA LEU A 22 -3.88 14.09 5.83
C LEU A 22 -4.62 15.02 4.88
N ILE A 23 -5.95 14.89 4.78
CA ILE A 23 -6.79 15.65 3.87
C ILE A 23 -7.34 16.91 4.52
N GLU A 24 -7.73 16.83 5.80
CA GLU A 24 -8.30 17.95 6.56
C GLU A 24 -7.44 19.23 6.55
N PRO A 25 -6.08 19.18 6.71
CA PRO A 25 -5.23 20.38 6.69
C PRO A 25 -5.17 21.11 5.34
N MET A 26 -5.69 20.52 4.27
CA MET A 26 -5.82 21.14 2.95
C MET A 26 -7.15 21.88 2.78
N GLY A 27 -7.99 21.95 3.82
CA GLY A 27 -9.29 22.62 3.81
C GLY A 27 -10.44 21.78 3.25
N PHE A 28 -10.22 20.49 2.98
CA PHE A 28 -11.27 19.61 2.48
C PHE A 28 -11.92 18.81 3.60
N LYS A 29 -13.25 18.77 3.59
CA LYS A 29 -14.03 17.87 4.45
C LYS A 29 -14.27 16.56 3.71
N THR A 30 -13.80 15.47 4.29
CA THR A 30 -14.05 14.12 3.76
C THR A 30 -14.84 13.31 4.76
N ASN A 31 -15.77 12.49 4.27
CA ASN A 31 -16.47 11.54 5.13
C ASN A 31 -15.54 10.36 5.40
N THR A 32 -15.41 9.95 6.67
CA THR A 32 -14.60 8.81 7.07
C THR A 32 -14.96 7.55 6.28
N TRP A 33 -16.24 7.27 6.05
CA TRP A 33 -16.67 6.11 5.27
C TRP A 33 -16.30 6.21 3.79
N HIS A 34 -16.33 7.40 3.20
CA HIS A 34 -15.86 7.59 1.81
C HIS A 34 -14.36 7.28 1.70
N SER A 35 -13.57 7.73 2.67
CA SER A 35 -12.14 7.42 2.75
C SER A 35 -11.90 5.91 2.90
N ILE A 36 -12.61 5.24 3.83
CA ILE A 36 -12.50 3.78 4.04
C ILE A 36 -12.88 3.03 2.76
N HIS A 37 -13.99 3.37 2.11
CA HIS A 37 -14.40 2.72 0.86
C HIS A 37 -13.41 2.97 -0.28
N ALA A 38 -12.84 4.16 -0.38
CA ALA A 38 -11.80 4.46 -1.36
C ALA A 38 -10.52 3.62 -1.11
N ILE A 39 -10.11 3.45 0.16
CA ILE A 39 -9.00 2.56 0.54
C ILE A 39 -9.30 1.11 0.15
N SER A 40 -10.46 0.58 0.51
CA SER A 40 -10.87 -0.79 0.16
C SER A 40 -10.92 -1.00 -1.36
N LEU A 41 -11.44 -0.02 -2.11
CA LEU A 41 -11.43 -0.05 -3.58
C LEU A 41 -10.01 -0.05 -4.14
N GLY A 42 -9.11 0.73 -3.55
CA GLY A 42 -7.70 0.78 -3.95
C GLY A 42 -7.03 -0.60 -3.82
N TYR A 43 -7.18 -1.25 -2.67
CA TYR A 43 -6.64 -2.60 -2.47
C TYR A 43 -7.31 -3.65 -3.36
N PHE A 44 -8.62 -3.59 -3.53
CA PHE A 44 -9.35 -4.42 -4.48
C PHE A 44 -8.79 -4.28 -5.90
N THR A 45 -8.57 -3.04 -6.34
CA THR A 45 -8.01 -2.77 -7.67
C THR A 45 -6.59 -3.30 -7.77
N ASN A 46 -5.74 -3.15 -6.75
CA ASN A 46 -4.38 -3.71 -6.74
C ASN A 46 -4.34 -5.24 -6.76
N ALA A 47 -5.37 -5.92 -6.24
CA ALA A 47 -5.49 -7.36 -6.35
C ALA A 47 -5.76 -7.83 -7.80
N LEU A 48 -6.43 -6.99 -8.61
CA LEU A 48 -6.78 -7.29 -10.01
C LEU A 48 -5.76 -6.75 -11.02
N ILE A 49 -5.32 -5.51 -10.82
CA ILE A 49 -4.44 -4.76 -11.71
C ILE A 49 -3.29 -4.20 -10.86
N PRO A 50 -2.06 -4.74 -10.98
CA PRO A 50 -0.92 -4.28 -10.21
C PRO A 50 -0.73 -2.77 -10.31
N ARG A 51 -0.56 -2.11 -9.16
CA ARG A 51 -0.20 -0.68 -9.03
C ARG A 51 -1.27 0.32 -9.51
N ALA A 52 -2.50 -0.12 -9.83
CA ALA A 52 -3.59 0.77 -10.23
C ALA A 52 -4.43 1.29 -9.05
N GLY A 53 -4.26 0.71 -7.86
CA GLY A 53 -5.06 0.99 -6.66
C GLY A 53 -4.91 2.41 -6.12
N GLU A 54 -3.72 2.98 -6.17
CA GLU A 54 -3.46 4.36 -5.76
C GLU A 54 -4.27 5.35 -6.60
N LEU A 55 -4.33 5.15 -7.92
CA LEU A 55 -5.16 5.97 -8.79
C LEU A 55 -6.65 5.73 -8.55
N ALA A 56 -7.06 4.47 -8.36
CA ALA A 56 -8.45 4.11 -8.11
C ALA A 56 -9.00 4.73 -6.81
N ARG A 57 -8.22 4.74 -5.72
CA ARG A 57 -8.64 5.38 -4.45
C ARG A 57 -8.72 6.89 -4.56
N CYS A 58 -7.78 7.54 -5.25
CA CYS A 58 -7.79 9.00 -5.41
C CYS A 58 -8.96 9.46 -6.31
N THR A 59 -9.20 8.77 -7.42
CA THR A 59 -10.30 9.10 -8.34
C THR A 59 -11.66 8.81 -7.72
N SER A 60 -11.82 7.69 -7.01
CA SER A 60 -13.07 7.37 -6.33
C SER A 60 -13.41 8.37 -5.21
N LEU A 61 -12.41 8.78 -4.41
CA LEU A 61 -12.62 9.81 -3.39
C LEU A 61 -12.86 11.18 -4.01
N ASN A 62 -12.20 11.54 -5.11
CA ASN A 62 -12.52 12.77 -5.85
C ASN A 62 -13.98 12.79 -6.30
N GLN A 63 -14.49 11.68 -6.82
CA GLN A 63 -15.89 11.60 -7.26
C GLN A 63 -16.88 11.72 -6.10
N MET A 64 -16.48 11.33 -4.88
CA MET A 64 -17.31 11.43 -3.67
C MET A 64 -17.15 12.73 -2.90
N ASP A 65 -15.95 13.26 -2.70
CA ASP A 65 -15.71 14.41 -1.81
C ASP A 65 -15.10 15.61 -2.55
N LYS A 66 -14.97 15.52 -3.88
CA LYS A 66 -14.46 16.60 -4.76
C LYS A 66 -13.06 17.10 -4.41
N VAL A 67 -12.31 16.33 -3.62
CA VAL A 67 -10.90 16.60 -3.33
C VAL A 67 -10.08 16.36 -4.61
N PRO A 68 -9.30 17.33 -5.11
CA PRO A 68 -8.50 17.19 -6.33
C PRO A 68 -7.56 15.98 -6.28
N VAL A 69 -7.51 15.22 -7.38
CA VAL A 69 -6.74 13.97 -7.48
C VAL A 69 -5.24 14.22 -7.25
N ASN A 70 -4.68 15.31 -7.77
CA ASN A 70 -3.27 15.71 -7.56
C ASN A 70 -2.93 15.93 -6.08
N ARG A 71 -3.83 16.57 -5.31
CA ARG A 71 -3.67 16.75 -3.85
C ARG A 71 -3.74 15.42 -3.10
N LEU A 72 -4.69 14.57 -3.47
CA LEU A 72 -4.81 13.21 -2.92
C LEU A 72 -3.56 12.36 -3.22
N PHE A 73 -2.99 12.47 -4.42
CA PHE A 73 -1.71 11.81 -4.76
C PHE A 73 -0.57 12.28 -3.86
N GLY A 74 -0.50 13.58 -3.55
CA GLY A 74 0.49 14.08 -2.61
C GLY A 74 0.38 13.43 -1.22
N THR A 75 -0.84 13.23 -0.71
CA THR A 75 -1.04 12.56 0.58
C THR A 75 -0.75 11.06 0.49
N VAL A 76 -0.97 10.41 -0.66
CA VAL A 76 -0.57 9.02 -0.90
C VAL A 76 0.94 8.84 -0.74
N ILE A 77 1.74 9.74 -1.29
CA ILE A 77 3.21 9.69 -1.20
C ILE A 77 3.64 9.79 0.28
N VAL A 78 3.04 10.71 1.04
CA VAL A 78 3.28 10.83 2.49
C VAL A 78 2.97 9.51 3.20
N GLU A 79 1.81 8.90 2.91
CA GLU A 79 1.47 7.60 3.51
C GLU A 79 2.50 6.53 3.18
N ARG A 80 3.00 6.46 1.93
CA ARG A 80 4.04 5.49 1.54
C ARG A 80 5.33 5.72 2.32
N ILE A 81 5.77 6.96 2.50
CA ILE A 81 6.97 7.27 3.28
C ILE A 81 6.81 6.80 4.74
N ILE A 82 5.65 7.09 5.34
CA ILE A 82 5.38 6.68 6.73
C ILE A 82 5.31 5.16 6.85
N ASP A 83 4.69 4.49 5.89
CA ASP A 83 4.63 3.04 5.84
C ASP A 83 6.04 2.43 5.67
N LEU A 84 6.90 3.02 4.83
CA LEU A 84 8.31 2.59 4.69
C LEU A 84 9.11 2.77 5.97
N ILE A 85 8.93 3.89 6.68
CA ILE A 85 9.57 4.14 7.98
C ILE A 85 9.13 3.07 8.99
N MET A 86 7.83 2.78 9.07
CA MET A 86 7.32 1.76 9.99
C MET A 86 7.82 0.37 9.65
N MET A 87 7.86 0.02 8.36
CA MET A 87 8.44 -1.25 7.89
C MET A 87 9.91 -1.36 8.28
N ALA A 88 10.70 -0.30 8.08
CA ALA A 88 12.10 -0.26 8.47
C ALA A 88 12.27 -0.38 9.99
N SER A 89 11.45 0.32 10.78
CA SER A 89 11.48 0.23 12.24
C SER A 89 11.17 -1.19 12.74
N LEU A 90 10.18 -1.86 12.14
CA LEU A 90 9.86 -3.25 12.50
C LEU A 90 10.92 -4.24 12.02
N ALA A 91 11.56 -3.98 10.87
CA ALA A 91 12.69 -4.77 10.42
C ALA A 91 13.90 -4.64 11.35
N LEU A 92 14.19 -3.42 11.83
CA LEU A 92 15.22 -3.18 12.86
C LEU A 92 14.87 -3.85 14.20
N LEU A 93 13.59 -3.82 14.59
CA LEU A 93 13.12 -4.54 15.77
C LEU A 93 13.30 -6.05 15.61
N SER A 94 12.94 -6.60 14.44
CA SER A 94 13.15 -8.02 14.12
C SER A 94 14.63 -8.39 14.14
N LEU A 95 15.52 -7.53 13.64
CA LEU A 95 16.96 -7.71 13.69
C LEU A 95 17.49 -7.70 15.14
N TYR A 96 16.96 -6.84 15.99
CA TYR A 96 17.32 -6.78 17.40
C TYR A 96 16.88 -8.04 18.16
N LEU A 97 15.69 -8.57 17.88
CA LEU A 97 15.13 -9.73 18.57
C LEU A 97 15.71 -11.06 18.07
N ASP A 98 15.96 -11.19 16.76
CA ASP A 98 16.31 -12.44 16.09
C ASP A 98 17.43 -12.24 15.05
N TYR A 99 18.57 -11.71 15.49
CA TYR A 99 19.73 -11.41 14.64
C TYR A 99 20.18 -12.62 13.80
N GLU A 100 20.31 -13.80 14.43
CA GLU A 100 20.78 -15.01 13.76
C GLU A 100 19.86 -15.44 12.60
N LYS A 101 18.54 -15.28 12.75
CA LYS A 101 17.56 -15.61 11.70
C LYS A 101 17.67 -14.67 10.52
N ILE A 102 17.95 -13.39 10.76
CA ILE A 102 18.18 -12.41 9.69
C ILE A 102 19.47 -12.75 8.92
N VAL A 103 20.56 -13.09 9.62
CA VAL A 103 21.81 -13.52 8.95
C VAL A 103 21.55 -14.77 8.10
N ALA A 104 20.89 -15.79 8.67
CA ALA A 104 20.54 -17.01 7.94
C ALA A 104 19.64 -16.74 6.72
N PHE A 105 18.75 -15.73 6.80
CA PHE A 105 17.95 -15.28 5.66
C PHE A 105 18.82 -14.73 4.53
N PHE A 106 19.75 -13.83 4.85
CA PHE A 106 20.66 -13.27 3.86
C PHE A 106 21.55 -14.34 3.26
N ASP A 107 22.14 -15.22 4.07
CA ASP A 107 22.99 -16.32 3.58
C ASP A 107 22.24 -17.23 2.62
N LYS A 108 21.02 -17.65 2.98
CA LYS A 108 20.18 -18.52 2.14
C LYS A 108 19.75 -17.84 0.84
N THR A 109 19.47 -16.54 0.88
CA THR A 109 19.03 -15.79 -0.31
C THR A 109 20.22 -15.48 -1.23
N MET A 110 21.38 -15.11 -0.69
CA MET A 110 22.58 -14.79 -1.47
C MET A 110 23.25 -16.03 -2.06
N THR A 111 23.20 -17.17 -1.38
CA THR A 111 23.72 -18.44 -1.92
C THR A 111 22.82 -19.05 -2.98
N ALA A 112 21.49 -18.85 -2.88
CA ALA A 112 20.52 -19.27 -3.89
C ALA A 112 20.67 -18.50 -5.22
N ASP A 113 21.35 -17.35 -5.22
CA ASP A 113 21.53 -16.46 -6.38
C ASP A 113 22.91 -16.62 -7.07
N THR A 114 23.66 -17.69 -6.78
CA THR A 114 24.97 -17.95 -7.42
C THR A 114 24.88 -18.49 -8.86
N GLY A 115 23.69 -18.46 -9.47
CA GLY A 115 23.45 -18.90 -10.85
C GLY A 115 23.19 -17.78 -11.87
N ALA A 116 23.45 -16.52 -11.53
CA ALA A 116 23.39 -15.43 -12.50
C ALA A 116 24.79 -15.16 -13.08
N ASP A 117 25.04 -15.68 -14.28
CA ASP A 117 26.11 -15.22 -15.16
C ASP A 117 26.04 -13.68 -15.27
N ASP A 118 27.09 -13.06 -14.75
CA ASP A 118 27.33 -11.62 -14.73
C ASP A 118 27.84 -11.18 -16.10
N ASP A 119 26.93 -10.82 -17.01
CA ASP A 119 27.28 -9.93 -18.15
C ASP A 119 26.12 -9.14 -18.77
N SER A 120 24.85 -9.45 -18.48
CA SER A 120 23.70 -8.73 -19.08
C SER A 120 23.27 -7.46 -18.32
N GLY A 121 23.87 -7.18 -17.14
CA GLY A 121 23.44 -6.10 -16.25
C GLY A 121 23.92 -4.71 -16.66
N LEU A 122 25.08 -4.59 -17.32
CA LEU A 122 25.70 -3.31 -17.63
C LEU A 122 24.99 -2.59 -18.80
N TRP A 123 24.69 -3.30 -19.88
CA TRP A 123 24.07 -2.72 -21.08
C TRP A 123 22.64 -2.24 -20.82
N TRP A 124 21.85 -2.93 -20.01
CA TRP A 124 20.52 -2.49 -19.63
C TRP A 124 20.57 -1.22 -18.74
N LYS A 125 21.49 -1.18 -17.76
CA LYS A 125 21.71 0.00 -16.90
C LYS A 125 22.17 1.21 -17.72
N LEU A 126 23.10 1.01 -18.66
CA LEU A 126 23.58 2.05 -19.58
C LEU A 126 22.47 2.53 -20.53
N THR A 127 21.61 1.64 -21.01
CA THR A 127 20.46 1.99 -21.86
C THR A 127 19.45 2.83 -21.09
N VAL A 128 19.09 2.44 -19.86
CA VAL A 128 18.20 3.24 -19.02
C VAL A 128 18.81 4.61 -18.69
N ALA A 129 20.10 4.65 -18.35
CA ALA A 129 20.80 5.90 -18.05
C ALA A 129 20.85 6.84 -19.25
N SER A 130 21.10 6.33 -20.47
CA SER A 130 21.16 7.12 -21.69
C SER A 130 19.78 7.61 -22.16
N VAL A 131 18.72 6.81 -21.99
CA VAL A 131 17.33 7.25 -22.24
C VAL A 131 16.92 8.36 -21.27
N ILE A 132 17.24 8.23 -19.97
CA ILE A 132 16.97 9.28 -18.97
C ILE A 132 17.76 10.55 -19.32
N PHE A 133 19.05 10.43 -19.67
CA PHE A 133 19.89 11.56 -20.06
C PHE A 133 19.38 12.26 -21.33
N GLY A 134 18.95 11.50 -22.34
CA GLY A 134 18.33 12.03 -23.55
C GLY A 134 17.02 12.76 -23.27
N ALA A 135 16.14 12.19 -22.43
CA ALA A 135 14.91 12.84 -22.00
C ALA A 135 15.17 14.15 -21.24
N LEU A 136 16.20 14.18 -20.38
CA LEU A 136 16.63 15.38 -19.67
C LEU A 136 17.20 16.46 -20.60
N LEU A 137 17.96 16.08 -21.63
CA LEU A 137 18.47 17.01 -22.64
C LEU A 137 17.35 17.61 -23.49
N VAL A 138 16.41 16.79 -23.99
CA VAL A 138 15.24 17.28 -24.72
C VAL A 138 14.43 18.22 -23.84
N PHE A 139 14.21 17.87 -22.57
CA PHE A 139 13.55 18.77 -21.62
C PHE A 139 14.32 20.09 -21.44
N TYR A 140 15.64 20.04 -21.28
CA TYR A 140 16.49 21.23 -21.10
C TYR A 140 16.45 22.18 -22.30
N PHE A 141 16.51 21.66 -23.52
CA PHE A 141 16.48 22.48 -24.75
C PHE A 141 15.07 23.02 -25.07
N PHE A 142 14.02 22.26 -24.76
CA PHE A 142 12.64 22.66 -25.07
C PHE A 142 11.91 23.34 -23.91
N ARG A 143 12.55 23.50 -22.73
CA ARG A 143 11.94 24.12 -21.54
C ARG A 143 11.37 25.54 -21.76
N GLY A 144 11.95 26.30 -22.69
CA GLY A 144 11.51 27.65 -23.04
C GLY A 144 10.16 27.65 -23.76
N LYS A 145 10.05 26.89 -24.85
CA LYS A 145 8.81 26.74 -25.63
C LYS A 145 7.72 25.98 -24.89
N PHE A 146 8.10 25.05 -24.01
CA PHE A 146 7.13 24.28 -23.23
C PHE A 146 6.36 25.16 -22.23
N ARG A 147 6.98 26.22 -21.70
CA ARG A 147 6.39 27.15 -20.72
C ARG A 147 5.20 27.97 -21.24
N GLU A 148 5.17 28.22 -22.54
CA GLU A 148 4.13 29.02 -23.22
C GLU A 148 2.93 28.16 -23.66
N HIS A 149 3.06 26.83 -23.63
CA HIS A 149 1.99 25.92 -24.02
C HIS A 149 0.92 25.83 -22.92
N PRO A 150 -0.38 25.77 -23.25
CA PRO A 150 -1.47 25.65 -22.26
C PRO A 150 -1.37 24.37 -21.38
N VAL A 151 -0.61 23.37 -21.84
CA VAL A 151 -0.30 22.15 -21.07
C VAL A 151 0.62 22.43 -19.88
N TYR A 152 1.50 23.43 -19.95
CA TYR A 152 2.38 23.78 -18.84
C TYR A 152 1.61 24.29 -17.63
N GLY A 153 0.55 25.08 -17.83
CA GLY A 153 -0.36 25.49 -16.74
C GLY A 153 -0.94 24.27 -16.02
N LYS A 154 -1.49 23.32 -16.77
CA LYS A 154 -2.05 22.07 -16.22
C LYS A 154 -1.01 21.23 -15.48
N ILE A 155 0.20 21.10 -16.01
CA ILE A 155 1.31 20.36 -15.36
C ILE A 155 1.76 21.08 -14.10
N LYS A 156 1.90 22.40 -14.13
CA LYS A 156 2.27 23.23 -12.98
C LYS A 156 1.23 23.08 -11.85
N ASP A 157 -0.06 23.18 -12.17
CA ASP A 157 -1.14 23.02 -11.20
C ASP A 157 -1.19 21.61 -10.62
N PHE A 158 -0.89 20.60 -11.44
CA PHE A 158 -0.73 19.22 -10.98
C PHE A 158 0.39 19.10 -9.94
N TRP A 159 1.59 19.62 -10.23
CA TRP A 159 2.72 19.60 -9.29
C TRP A 159 2.48 20.42 -8.02
N LEU A 160 1.83 21.58 -8.14
CA LEU A 160 1.45 22.40 -6.98
C LEU A 160 0.49 21.65 -6.06
N GLY A 161 -0.51 20.95 -6.61
CA GLY A 161 -1.41 20.12 -5.81
C GLY A 161 -0.68 18.96 -5.11
N ILE A 162 0.27 18.29 -5.77
CA ILE A 162 1.11 17.27 -5.12
C ILE A 162 1.89 17.89 -3.95
N LYS A 163 2.51 19.06 -4.16
CA LYS A 163 3.26 19.76 -3.11
C LYS A 163 2.38 20.11 -1.92
N GLU A 164 1.16 20.59 -2.14
CA GLU A 164 0.18 20.86 -1.08
C GLU A 164 -0.17 19.58 -0.30
N GLY A 165 -0.39 18.46 -1.00
CA GLY A 165 -0.62 17.16 -0.38
C GLY A 165 0.57 16.65 0.44
N LEU A 166 1.81 16.89 0.01
CA LEU A 166 3.01 16.56 0.80
C LEU A 166 3.12 17.45 2.05
N GLN A 167 2.81 18.74 1.90
CA GLN A 167 2.89 19.70 3.00
C GLN A 167 1.81 19.48 4.06
N SER A 168 0.71 18.80 3.73
CA SER A 168 -0.38 18.52 4.68
C SER A 168 0.11 17.72 5.89
N PHE A 169 1.11 16.83 5.71
CA PHE A 169 1.73 16.08 6.81
C PHE A 169 2.25 16.98 7.94
N ARG A 170 2.90 18.10 7.58
CA ARG A 170 3.48 19.03 8.57
C ARG A 170 2.40 19.83 9.31
N ARG A 171 1.20 19.89 8.73
CA ARG A 171 0.04 20.66 9.20
C ARG A 171 -1.04 19.79 9.83
N ILE A 172 -0.77 18.50 10.09
CA ILE A 172 -1.72 17.63 10.79
C ILE A 172 -2.03 18.24 12.15
N GLU A 173 -3.29 18.60 12.38
CA GLU A 173 -3.79 19.10 13.66
C GLU A 173 -3.85 17.96 14.69
N HIS A 174 -4.37 16.80 14.28
CA HIS A 174 -4.56 15.62 15.13
C HIS A 174 -3.37 14.64 15.09
N LYS A 175 -2.18 15.08 15.51
CA LYS A 175 -0.94 14.28 15.46
C LYS A 175 -1.01 12.98 16.27
N VAL A 176 -1.59 13.03 17.48
CA VAL A 176 -1.68 11.85 18.36
C VAL A 176 -2.59 10.77 17.76
N PRO A 177 -3.84 11.05 17.36
CA PRO A 177 -4.67 10.07 16.64
C PRO A 177 -3.99 9.52 15.38
N PHE A 178 -3.30 10.37 14.61
CA PHE A 178 -2.57 9.93 13.42
C PHE A 178 -1.49 8.88 13.72
N ILE A 179 -0.71 9.09 14.79
CA ILE A 179 0.33 8.14 15.23
C ILE A 179 -0.33 6.87 15.77
N LEU A 180 -1.38 6.98 16.60
CA LEU A 180 -2.08 5.81 17.15
C LEU A 180 -2.68 4.94 16.04
N HIS A 181 -3.31 5.53 15.04
CA HIS A 181 -3.81 4.80 13.88
C HIS A 181 -2.67 4.15 13.07
N THR A 182 -1.51 4.81 12.96
CA THR A 182 -0.34 4.24 12.30
C THR A 182 0.14 3.00 13.05
N LEU A 183 0.37 3.09 14.36
CA LEU A 183 0.77 1.94 15.18
C LEU A 183 -0.27 0.82 15.10
N PHE A 184 -1.56 1.16 15.22
CA PHE A 184 -2.65 0.19 15.12
C PHE A 184 -2.66 -0.57 13.78
N ILE A 185 -2.46 0.13 12.65
CA ILE A 185 -2.39 -0.51 11.33
C ILE A 185 -1.29 -1.57 11.30
N TRP A 186 -0.10 -1.24 11.78
CA TRP A 186 1.04 -2.14 11.77
C TRP A 186 0.88 -3.31 12.75
N THR A 187 0.31 -3.06 13.93
CA THR A 187 -0.09 -4.12 14.87
C THR A 187 -1.10 -5.06 14.23
N MET A 188 -2.12 -4.54 13.53
CA MET A 188 -3.09 -5.38 12.82
C MET A 188 -2.45 -6.17 11.66
N TYR A 189 -1.47 -5.59 10.95
CA TYR A 189 -0.72 -6.30 9.90
C TYR A 189 0.12 -7.43 10.45
N PHE A 190 0.74 -7.25 11.61
CA PHE A 190 1.40 -8.35 12.31
C PHE A 190 0.39 -9.40 12.75
N LEU A 191 -0.64 -9.00 13.49
CA LEU A 191 -1.61 -9.93 14.09
C LEU A 191 -2.43 -10.71 13.06
N MET A 192 -2.81 -10.09 11.93
CA MET A 192 -3.56 -10.77 10.88
C MET A 192 -2.78 -11.96 10.31
N SER A 193 -1.45 -11.90 10.29
CA SER A 193 -0.59 -13.00 9.85
C SER A 193 -0.23 -13.92 11.01
N TYR A 194 0.15 -13.36 12.16
CA TYR A 194 0.61 -14.13 13.31
C TYR A 194 -0.48 -15.05 13.88
N ILE A 195 -1.74 -14.63 13.93
CA ILE A 195 -2.81 -15.50 14.46
C ILE A 195 -3.02 -16.77 13.61
N VAL A 196 -2.57 -16.78 12.35
CA VAL A 196 -2.66 -17.96 11.47
C VAL A 196 -1.65 -19.04 11.86
N VAL A 197 -0.58 -18.69 12.58
CA VAL A 197 0.39 -19.64 13.14
C VAL A 197 -0.29 -20.68 14.04
N PHE A 198 -1.37 -20.31 14.72
CA PHE A 198 -2.14 -21.22 15.58
C PHE A 198 -3.13 -22.09 14.81
N ALA A 199 -3.23 -21.95 13.48
CA ALA A 199 -4.12 -22.76 12.65
C ALA A 199 -3.52 -24.14 12.29
N LEU A 200 -2.19 -24.30 12.39
CA LEU A 200 -1.49 -25.55 12.10
C LEU A 200 -0.69 -26.00 13.33
N PRO A 201 -0.76 -27.29 13.74
CA PRO A 201 0.03 -27.82 14.85
C PRO A 201 1.55 -27.67 14.64
N SER A 202 2.00 -27.79 13.39
CA SER A 202 3.41 -27.64 13.00
C SER A 202 3.92 -26.22 13.22
N THR A 203 3.06 -25.20 13.14
CA THR A 203 3.46 -23.80 13.31
C THR A 203 3.14 -23.23 14.69
N SER A 204 2.26 -23.85 15.48
CA SER A 204 1.73 -23.25 16.73
C SER A 204 2.78 -22.92 17.81
N GLY A 205 3.99 -23.48 17.70
CA GLY A 205 5.11 -23.19 18.60
C GLY A 205 5.93 -21.95 18.24
N ILE A 206 5.66 -21.30 17.10
CA ILE A 206 6.37 -20.08 16.68
C ILE A 206 6.03 -18.95 17.65
N ASP A 207 7.06 -18.42 18.30
CA ASP A 207 6.95 -17.28 19.21
C ASP A 207 6.72 -15.94 18.45
N PRO A 208 6.29 -14.87 19.15
CA PRO A 208 6.02 -13.59 18.49
C PRO A 208 7.20 -12.95 17.76
N ALA A 209 8.45 -13.14 18.21
CA ALA A 209 9.62 -12.57 17.56
C ALA A 209 9.90 -13.29 16.23
N SER A 210 9.86 -14.62 16.25
CA SER A 210 9.91 -15.44 15.03
C SER A 210 8.77 -15.12 14.07
N GLY A 211 7.56 -14.90 14.60
CA GLY A 211 6.40 -14.46 13.82
C GLY A 211 6.62 -13.10 13.15
N LEU A 212 7.23 -12.15 13.87
CA LEU A 212 7.54 -10.83 13.35
C LEU A 212 8.56 -10.92 12.22
N PHE A 213 9.60 -11.75 12.40
CA PHE A 213 10.58 -12.05 11.37
C PHE A 213 9.91 -12.58 10.08
N VAL A 214 9.01 -13.57 10.19
CA VAL A 214 8.28 -14.12 9.03
C VAL A 214 7.43 -13.06 8.34
N VAL A 215 6.78 -12.17 9.10
CA VAL A 215 5.98 -11.06 8.53
C VAL A 215 6.87 -10.08 7.77
N ILE A 216 8.04 -9.72 8.31
CA ILE A 216 8.98 -8.80 7.65
C ILE A 216 9.56 -9.41 6.38
N VAL A 217 9.98 -10.67 6.43
CA VAL A 217 10.46 -11.40 5.25
C VAL A 217 9.35 -11.49 4.21
N GLY A 218 8.14 -11.90 4.60
CA GLY A 218 6.98 -11.97 3.71
C GLY A 218 6.61 -10.62 3.07
N ALA A 219 6.79 -9.51 3.79
CA ALA A 219 6.55 -8.17 3.28
C ALA A 219 7.50 -7.77 2.14
N LEU A 220 8.70 -8.36 2.05
CA LEU A 220 9.61 -8.18 0.91
C LEU A 220 8.98 -8.68 -0.39
N GLY A 221 8.10 -9.69 -0.32
CA GLY A 221 7.37 -10.21 -1.47
C GLY A 221 6.43 -9.19 -2.14
N ILE A 222 6.08 -8.10 -1.44
CA ILE A 222 5.23 -7.01 -1.97
C ILE A 222 6.03 -6.09 -2.92
N ILE A 223 7.37 -6.08 -2.83
CA ILE A 223 8.22 -5.24 -3.69
C ILE A 223 8.11 -5.67 -5.16
N ALA A 224 7.96 -6.97 -5.39
CA ALA A 224 7.79 -7.53 -6.72
C ALA A 224 6.40 -7.18 -7.30
N PRO A 225 6.31 -6.73 -8.56
CA PRO A 225 5.05 -6.32 -9.19
C PRO A 225 4.20 -7.53 -9.62
N SER A 226 3.68 -8.30 -8.67
CA SER A 226 2.77 -9.42 -8.91
C SER A 226 1.31 -9.04 -8.57
N PRO A 227 0.31 -9.47 -9.39
CA PRO A 227 -1.10 -9.27 -9.06
C PRO A 227 -1.45 -9.89 -7.70
N GLY A 228 -1.97 -9.07 -6.78
CA GLY A 228 -2.33 -9.51 -5.42
C GLY A 228 -1.19 -10.14 -4.61
N GLY A 229 0.09 -9.94 -4.99
CA GLY A 229 1.23 -10.51 -4.28
C GLY A 229 1.39 -12.03 -4.44
N ILE A 230 0.63 -12.68 -5.33
CA ILE A 230 0.66 -14.14 -5.46
C ILE A 230 2.02 -14.62 -5.95
N GLY A 231 2.48 -15.77 -5.46
CA GLY A 231 3.80 -16.34 -5.75
C GLY A 231 4.93 -15.66 -4.97
N THR A 232 5.09 -14.34 -5.08
CA THR A 232 6.18 -13.61 -4.41
C THR A 232 6.02 -13.62 -2.89
N PHE A 233 4.81 -13.38 -2.39
CA PHE A 233 4.51 -13.54 -0.96
C PHE A 233 4.75 -14.98 -0.49
N HIS A 234 4.30 -15.98 -1.26
CA HIS A 234 4.44 -17.40 -0.91
C HIS A 234 5.90 -17.80 -0.81
N TYR A 235 6.73 -17.37 -1.76
CA TYR A 235 8.17 -17.62 -1.76
C TYR A 235 8.83 -17.08 -0.49
N PHE A 236 8.68 -15.79 -0.20
CA PHE A 236 9.32 -15.18 0.96
C PHE A 236 8.76 -15.72 2.29
N ALA A 237 7.44 -15.94 2.39
CA ALA A 237 6.84 -16.56 3.56
C ALA A 237 7.41 -17.97 3.80
N MET A 238 7.57 -18.78 2.75
CA MET A 238 8.19 -20.11 2.86
C MET A 238 9.67 -20.03 3.28
N VAL A 239 10.43 -19.08 2.74
CA VAL A 239 11.84 -18.88 3.14
C VAL A 239 11.92 -18.52 4.62
N GLY A 240 11.13 -17.55 5.07
CA GLY A 240 11.09 -17.13 6.48
C GLY A 240 10.67 -18.27 7.41
N MET A 241 9.58 -18.98 7.09
CA MET A 241 9.11 -20.12 7.88
C MET A 241 10.14 -21.26 7.92
N GLY A 242 10.85 -21.51 6.82
CA GLY A 242 11.92 -22.51 6.78
C GLY A 242 13.12 -22.17 7.68
N ILE A 243 13.43 -20.88 7.85
CA ILE A 243 14.49 -20.42 8.78
C ILE A 243 14.06 -20.60 10.24
N VAL A 244 12.75 -20.50 10.50
CA VAL A 244 12.16 -20.81 11.81
C VAL A 244 12.04 -22.33 12.04
N GLY A 245 12.48 -23.16 11.09
CA GLY A 245 12.51 -24.62 11.22
C GLY A 245 11.23 -25.33 10.77
N ILE A 246 10.34 -24.63 10.06
CA ILE A 246 9.09 -25.23 9.55
C ILE A 246 9.36 -25.93 8.22
N ALA A 247 8.82 -27.16 8.09
CA ALA A 247 8.91 -27.93 6.86
C ALA A 247 8.24 -27.19 5.68
N LYS A 248 8.74 -27.43 4.47
CA LYS A 248 8.30 -26.70 3.27
C LYS A 248 6.78 -26.79 3.02
N ASP A 249 6.19 -27.97 3.22
CA ASP A 249 4.77 -28.21 2.96
C ASP A 249 3.86 -27.49 3.99
N ASP A 250 4.30 -27.45 5.26
CA ASP A 250 3.65 -26.69 6.32
C ASP A 250 3.78 -25.18 6.10
N ALA A 251 4.96 -24.73 5.67
CA ALA A 251 5.22 -23.34 5.35
C ALA A 251 4.37 -22.85 4.16
N LEU A 252 4.21 -23.68 3.14
CA LEU A 252 3.31 -23.42 2.00
C LEU A 252 1.85 -23.36 2.45
N SER A 253 1.44 -24.27 3.34
CA SER A 253 0.09 -24.29 3.91
C SER A 253 -0.20 -23.01 4.70
N PHE A 254 0.74 -22.58 5.55
CA PHE A 254 0.65 -21.31 6.28
C PHE A 254 0.55 -20.11 5.33
N ALA A 255 1.44 -20.01 4.34
CA ALA A 255 1.43 -18.93 3.36
C ALA A 255 0.12 -18.88 2.58
N THR A 256 -0.39 -20.05 2.18
CA THR A 256 -1.68 -20.16 1.49
C THR A 256 -2.83 -19.68 2.37
N LEU A 257 -2.90 -20.10 3.63
CA LEU A 257 -3.94 -19.65 4.56
C LEU A 257 -3.92 -18.12 4.72
N VAL A 258 -2.75 -17.54 5.01
CA VAL A 258 -2.62 -16.08 5.16
C VAL A 258 -3.05 -15.37 3.87
N HIS A 259 -2.49 -15.78 2.72
CA HIS A 259 -2.75 -15.13 1.43
C HIS A 259 -4.22 -15.24 1.02
N THR A 260 -4.82 -16.42 1.11
CA THR A 260 -6.23 -16.64 0.79
C THR A 260 -7.14 -15.86 1.73
N GLY A 261 -6.88 -15.88 3.04
CA GLY A 261 -7.67 -15.12 4.00
C GLY A 261 -7.68 -13.62 3.71
N GLN A 262 -6.51 -13.04 3.45
CA GLN A 262 -6.40 -11.61 3.14
C GLN A 262 -6.95 -11.28 1.74
N THR A 263 -6.81 -12.18 0.77
CA THR A 263 -7.41 -12.03 -0.56
C THR A 263 -8.93 -11.99 -0.46
N VAL A 264 -9.55 -12.96 0.21
CA VAL A 264 -11.01 -13.00 0.41
C VAL A 264 -11.50 -11.74 1.13
N MET A 265 -10.82 -11.34 2.22
CA MET A 265 -11.14 -10.11 2.94
C MET A 265 -11.09 -8.89 2.01
N THR A 266 -10.02 -8.74 1.23
CA THR A 266 -9.81 -7.62 0.31
C THR A 266 -10.90 -7.59 -0.77
N LEU A 267 -11.25 -8.74 -1.34
CA LEU A 267 -12.30 -8.85 -2.35
C LEU A 267 -13.67 -8.47 -1.79
N LEU A 268 -14.03 -8.97 -0.60
CA LEU A 268 -15.29 -8.63 0.07
C LEU A 268 -15.36 -7.14 0.43
N ALA A 269 -14.31 -6.61 1.05
CA ALA A 269 -14.23 -5.19 1.42
C ALA A 269 -14.34 -4.28 0.19
N GLY A 270 -13.69 -4.65 -0.91
CA GLY A 270 -13.75 -3.97 -2.19
C GLY A 270 -15.14 -3.99 -2.82
N PHE A 271 -15.80 -5.15 -2.83
CA PHE A 271 -17.15 -5.30 -3.37
C PHE A 271 -18.18 -4.47 -2.60
N ILE A 272 -18.14 -4.53 -1.26
CA ILE A 272 -18.99 -3.71 -0.39
C ILE A 272 -18.73 -2.22 -0.66
N ALA A 273 -17.45 -1.83 -0.76
CA ALA A 273 -17.10 -0.45 -1.05
C ALA A 273 -17.63 0.03 -2.40
N MET A 274 -17.46 -0.74 -3.48
CA MET A 274 -18.03 -0.44 -4.81
C MET A 274 -19.53 -0.20 -4.75
N TRP A 275 -20.26 -1.11 -4.10
CA TRP A 275 -21.71 -1.00 -3.97
C TRP A 275 -22.14 0.24 -3.16
N MET A 276 -21.47 0.51 -2.03
CA MET A 276 -21.74 1.69 -1.20
C MET A 276 -21.47 2.98 -1.96
N MET A 277 -20.34 3.07 -2.66
CA MET A 277 -20.00 4.24 -3.48
C MET A 277 -20.99 4.47 -4.61
N TYR A 278 -21.45 3.40 -5.29
CA TYR A 278 -22.50 3.50 -6.30
C TYR A 278 -23.79 4.09 -5.72
N ARG A 279 -24.23 3.63 -4.54
CA ARG A 279 -25.41 4.17 -3.85
C ARG A 279 -25.25 5.64 -3.48
N ILE A 280 -24.08 6.04 -2.96
CA ILE A 280 -23.79 7.43 -2.58
C ILE A 280 -23.88 8.34 -3.81
N ARG A 281 -23.28 7.93 -4.93
CA ARG A 281 -23.30 8.70 -6.19
C ARG A 281 -24.71 8.83 -6.75
N ARG A 282 -25.49 7.74 -6.73
CA ARG A 282 -26.88 7.75 -7.21
C ARG A 282 -27.75 8.70 -6.39
N LYS A 283 -27.61 8.70 -5.05
CA LYS A 283 -28.34 9.62 -4.17
C LYS A 283 -28.01 11.09 -4.45
N ARG A 284 -26.73 11.43 -4.59
CA ARG A 284 -26.34 12.81 -4.95
C ARG A 284 -26.85 13.24 -6.31
N LYS A 285 -26.78 12.37 -7.32
CA LYS A 285 -27.34 12.69 -8.64
C LYS A 285 -28.84 12.98 -8.55
N ALA A 286 -29.59 12.23 -7.75
CA ALA A 286 -31.01 12.46 -7.54
C ALA A 286 -31.27 13.81 -6.83
N GLN A 287 -30.52 14.14 -5.78
CA GLN A 287 -30.64 15.41 -5.06
C GLN A 287 -30.39 16.61 -5.97
N ASN A 288 -29.31 16.60 -6.75
CA ASN A 288 -28.98 17.68 -7.68
C ASN A 288 -30.08 17.87 -8.75
N LEU A 289 -30.73 16.79 -9.20
CA LEU A 289 -31.83 16.87 -10.16
C LEU A 289 -33.10 17.48 -9.53
N THR A 290 -33.34 17.21 -8.24
CA THR A 290 -34.47 17.81 -7.51
C THR A 290 -34.25 19.30 -7.28
N GLU A 291 -33.05 19.73 -6.88
CA GLU A 291 -32.70 21.15 -6.69
C GLU A 291 -32.87 21.95 -7.99
N LEU A 292 -32.42 21.40 -9.13
CA LEU A 292 -32.61 22.02 -10.45
C LEU A 292 -34.08 22.12 -10.89
N SER A 293 -34.97 21.28 -10.35
CA SER A 293 -36.41 21.31 -10.65
C SER A 293 -37.23 22.21 -9.74
N THR A 294 -36.68 22.62 -8.58
CA THR A 294 -37.34 23.55 -7.66
C THR A 294 -36.96 25.01 -7.91
N ASP A 295 -35.84 25.24 -8.60
CA ASP A 295 -35.32 26.57 -8.94
C ASP A 295 -35.72 27.08 -10.33
N GLY A 296 -36.54 26.31 -11.08
CA GLY A 296 -37.05 26.66 -12.42
C GLY A 296 -38.56 26.77 -12.45
#